data_AF-A0A1W9MYM0-F1
#
_entry.id   AF-A0A1W9MYM0-F1
#
_cell.length_a   1.000
_cell.length_b   1.000
_cell.length_c   1.000
_cell.angle_alpha   90.00
_cell.angle_beta   90.00
_cell.angle_gamma   90.00
#
_symmetry.space_group_name_H-M   'P 1'
#
loop_
_entity.id
_entity.type
_entity.pdbx_description
1 polymer ?
#
loop_
_entity_poly.entity_id
_entity_poly.type
_entity_poly.pdbx_seq_one_letter_code
_entity_poly.pdbx_strand_id
1 'polypeptide(L)'
;MTPKEEKQIAEWNNTLSQDIDIRLMLTADRRSGDFDRFGEMLCRIAPKVRIIRERDESERLPLIQIAQAIQYQAIPEGTELEPFLDALDTLDNKSVRLSAQIQERIREISVPADFRLYVSPQCPFCPRVTRQMISLVSASDLVRLTVTDGLFFPESAESDHIQSVPSLLLDPYFRWTGEIQPEEILEVLSHRDPADLSAAAMERMILEGNAFRLSELMLEKEMIFTAFPDLLVHELFSVRLGAMAAMEDIAEHNISLASTVAEPLLERFDRQNDQVRGDIIHILGEAGNSAIIPRLKEISKMQSDPEIHEAAAEAIEKIMQREKC
;
A
#
# COMPACT_ATOMS: atom_id res chain seq x y z
N MET A 1 4.24 5.98 29.16
CA MET A 1 5.49 6.76 29.18
C MET A 1 5.99 7.09 30.59
N THR A 2 7.31 7.00 30.80
CA THR A 2 8.05 7.24 32.04
C THR A 2 8.69 8.64 32.06
N PRO A 3 9.05 9.20 33.24
CA PRO A 3 9.72 10.50 33.31
C PRO A 3 11.06 10.57 32.54
N LYS A 4 11.73 9.43 32.37
CA LYS A 4 12.97 9.34 31.57
C LYS A 4 12.68 9.55 30.09
N GLU A 5 11.64 8.91 29.57
CA GLU A 5 11.21 9.03 28.18
C GLU A 5 10.68 10.43 27.88
N GLU A 6 9.89 11.03 28.78
CA GLU A 6 9.44 12.42 28.64
C GLU A 6 10.63 13.39 28.54
N LYS A 7 11.64 13.21 29.40
CA LYS A 7 12.87 14.01 29.34
C LYS A 7 13.60 13.83 28.01
N GLN A 8 13.69 12.59 27.52
CA GLN A 8 14.34 12.28 26.26
C GLN A 8 13.66 12.94 25.06
N ILE A 9 12.31 12.92 25.01
CA ILE A 9 11.54 13.61 23.98
C ILE A 9 11.76 15.12 24.05
N ALA A 10 11.76 15.71 25.24
CA ALA A 10 12.00 17.14 25.42
C ALA A 10 13.40 17.55 24.95
N GLU A 11 14.41 16.75 25.28
CA GLU A 11 15.80 16.96 24.84
C GLU A 11 15.91 16.83 23.31
N TRP A 12 15.31 15.80 22.71
CA TRP A 12 15.27 15.62 21.27
C TRP A 12 14.58 16.79 20.54
N ASN A 13 13.43 17.26 21.03
CA ASN A 13 12.71 18.41 20.44
C ASN A 13 13.58 19.68 20.38
N ASN A 14 14.46 19.88 21.36
CA ASN A 14 15.39 21.00 21.35
C ASN A 14 16.43 20.90 20.23
N THR A 15 16.68 19.71 19.68
CA THR A 15 17.60 19.49 18.55
C THR A 15 16.98 19.74 17.18
N LEU A 16 15.66 19.85 17.07
CA LEU A 16 14.97 20.09 15.80
C LEU A 16 15.29 21.48 15.25
N SER A 17 15.59 21.56 13.95
CA SER A 17 15.88 22.83 13.28
C SER A 17 14.63 23.57 12.81
N GLN A 18 13.54 22.83 12.55
CA GLN A 18 12.25 23.36 12.14
C GLN A 18 11.08 22.66 12.86
N ASP A 19 9.88 23.21 12.69
CA ASP A 19 8.66 22.52 13.10
C ASP A 19 8.36 21.39 12.12
N ILE A 20 7.89 20.24 12.64
CA ILE A 20 7.59 19.06 11.84
C ILE A 20 6.13 18.62 12.01
N ASP A 21 5.59 18.04 10.95
CA ASP A 21 4.22 17.54 10.91
C ASP A 21 4.18 16.03 10.90
N ILE A 22 3.38 15.46 11.78
CA ILE A 22 3.01 14.04 11.71
C ILE A 22 1.50 13.90 11.64
N ARG A 23 1.04 12.83 10.98
CA ARG A 23 -0.39 12.51 10.91
C ARG A 23 -0.72 11.40 11.88
N LEU A 24 -1.86 11.54 12.54
CA LEU A 24 -2.45 10.52 13.40
C LEU A 24 -3.75 10.06 12.75
N MET A 25 -3.73 8.84 12.20
CA MET A 25 -4.90 8.20 11.61
C MET A 25 -5.66 7.48 12.72
N LEU A 26 -6.81 8.04 13.09
CA LEU A 26 -7.70 7.48 14.09
C LEU A 26 -8.86 6.78 13.38
N THR A 27 -9.08 5.52 13.74
CA THR A 27 -10.08 4.65 13.10
C THR A 27 -11.20 4.27 14.07
N ALA A 28 -12.18 3.48 13.63
CA ALA A 28 -13.20 2.91 14.50
C ALA A 28 -12.63 1.94 15.56
N ASP A 29 -11.37 1.52 15.42
CA ASP A 29 -10.69 0.66 16.38
C ASP A 29 -10.59 1.32 17.76
N ARG A 30 -10.92 0.57 18.81
CA ARG A 30 -10.85 1.02 20.21
C ARG A 30 -9.46 1.54 20.61
N ARG A 31 -8.40 1.01 20.01
CA ARG A 31 -7.00 1.40 20.27
C ARG A 31 -6.68 2.79 19.75
N SER A 32 -7.52 3.40 18.90
CA SER A 32 -7.39 4.81 18.50
C SER A 32 -7.30 5.75 19.71
N GLY A 33 -7.92 5.40 20.84
CA GLY A 33 -7.80 6.17 22.07
C GLY A 33 -6.38 6.18 22.66
N ASP A 34 -5.58 5.12 22.49
CA ASP A 34 -4.18 5.09 22.91
C ASP A 34 -3.30 5.98 22.04
N PHE A 35 -3.54 5.96 20.72
CA PHE A 35 -2.87 6.83 19.76
C PHE A 35 -3.16 8.32 20.02
N ASP A 36 -4.41 8.67 20.30
CA ASP A 36 -4.79 10.05 20.59
C ASP A 36 -4.13 10.56 21.90
N ARG A 37 -4.12 9.73 22.95
CA ARG A 37 -3.42 10.04 24.21
C ARG A 37 -1.93 10.23 24.01
N PHE A 38 -1.29 9.37 23.21
CA PHE A 38 0.12 9.51 22.86
C PHE A 38 0.36 10.83 22.11
N GLY A 39 -0.52 11.18 21.16
CA GLY A 39 -0.41 12.43 20.42
C GLY A 39 -0.56 13.68 21.30
N GLU A 40 -1.53 13.69 22.22
CA GLU A 40 -1.68 14.77 23.21
C GLU A 40 -0.42 14.92 24.08
N MET A 41 0.13 13.80 24.52
CA MET A 41 1.36 13.76 25.30
C MET A 41 2.55 14.34 24.52
N LEU A 42 2.74 13.89 23.29
CA LEU A 42 3.83 14.33 22.43
C LEU A 42 3.76 15.84 22.16
N CYS A 43 2.57 16.37 21.83
CA CYS A 43 2.37 17.81 21.63
C CYS A 43 2.74 18.64 22.88
N ARG A 44 2.48 18.10 24.08
CA ARG A 44 2.78 18.78 25.34
C ARG A 44 4.29 18.86 25.62
N ILE A 45 5.04 17.83 25.25
CA ILE A 45 6.47 17.70 25.57
C ILE A 45 7.36 18.23 24.44
N ALA A 46 6.92 18.08 23.19
CA ALA A 46 7.64 18.45 21.98
C ALA A 46 6.88 19.54 21.20
N PRO A 47 6.98 20.83 21.60
CA PRO A 47 6.20 21.92 21.00
C PRO A 47 6.50 22.19 19.51
N LYS A 48 7.60 21.67 18.95
CA LYS A 48 7.90 21.77 17.51
C LYS A 48 7.25 20.65 16.69
N VAL A 49 6.57 19.70 17.33
CA VAL A 49 5.84 18.62 16.65
C VAL A 49 4.37 18.99 16.58
N ARG A 50 3.86 19.16 15.36
CA ARG A 50 2.44 19.37 15.09
C ARG A 50 1.79 18.05 14.67
N ILE A 51 0.69 17.70 15.32
CA ILE A 51 -0.07 16.49 15.02
C ILE A 51 -1.35 16.86 14.26
N ILE A 52 -1.43 16.37 13.03
CA ILE A 52 -2.63 16.45 12.18
C ILE A 52 -3.45 15.19 12.43
N ARG A 53 -4.68 15.33 12.93
CA ARG A 53 -5.58 14.20 13.20
C ARG A 53 -6.51 13.99 12.01
N GLU A 54 -6.51 12.78 11.48
CA GLU A 54 -7.45 12.35 10.45
C GLU A 54 -8.30 11.23 11.01
N ARG A 55 -9.61 11.29 10.77
CA ARG A 55 -10.57 10.29 11.24
C ARG A 55 -11.05 9.48 10.05
N ASP A 56 -10.99 8.17 10.21
CA ASP A 56 -11.53 7.18 9.29
C ASP A 56 -12.58 6.35 10.06
N GLU A 57 -13.77 6.17 9.50
CA GLU A 57 -14.81 5.36 10.13
C GLU A 57 -14.64 3.86 9.82
N SER A 58 -13.60 3.49 9.07
CA SER A 58 -13.27 2.09 8.77
C SER A 58 -12.71 1.34 9.99
N GLU A 59 -12.72 0.01 9.88
CA GLU A 59 -12.13 -0.93 10.84
C GLU A 59 -10.62 -1.12 10.62
N ARG A 60 -9.95 -0.22 9.89
CA ARG A 60 -8.49 -0.27 9.71
C ARG A 60 -7.79 -0.03 11.05
N LEU A 61 -6.54 -0.47 11.15
CA LEU A 61 -5.74 -0.23 12.35
C LEU A 61 -5.33 1.25 12.44
N PRO A 62 -5.41 1.86 13.63
CA PRO A 62 -4.92 3.21 13.85
C PRO A 62 -3.40 3.25 13.72
N LEU A 63 -2.88 4.37 13.24
CA LEU A 63 -1.45 4.53 13.01
C LEU A 63 -0.98 5.97 13.14
N ILE A 64 0.32 6.12 13.40
CA ILE A 64 1.05 7.38 13.25
C ILE A 64 1.75 7.33 11.89
N GLN A 65 1.54 8.33 11.06
CA GLN A 65 2.20 8.44 9.76
C GLN A 65 3.24 9.57 9.78
N ILE A 66 4.46 9.22 9.35
CA ILE A 66 5.63 10.08 9.25
C ILE A 66 6.01 10.14 7.78
N ALA A 67 5.92 11.34 7.19
CA ALA A 67 6.04 11.54 5.74
C ALA A 67 5.09 10.60 4.95
N GLN A 68 5.49 10.21 3.75
CA GLN A 68 4.78 9.20 2.97
C GLN A 68 5.28 7.77 3.23
N ALA A 69 6.52 7.61 3.73
CA ALA A 69 7.21 6.32 3.72
C ALA A 69 7.08 5.50 5.01
N ILE A 70 6.84 6.14 6.17
CA ILE A 70 6.92 5.45 7.48
C ILE A 70 5.59 5.53 8.20
N GLN A 71 5.12 4.37 8.67
CA GLN A 71 3.91 4.21 9.45
C GLN A 71 4.22 3.45 10.74
N TYR A 72 3.58 3.83 11.84
CA TYR A 72 3.65 3.15 13.13
C TYR A 72 2.26 2.67 13.52
N GLN A 73 2.07 1.37 13.46
CA GLN A 73 1.02 0.63 14.16
C GLN A 73 1.59 0.15 15.49
N ALA A 74 2.03 1.11 16.31
CA ALA A 74 2.58 0.89 17.63
C ALA A 74 2.51 2.20 18.42
N ILE A 75 2.49 2.12 19.74
CA ILE A 75 2.76 3.28 20.60
C ILE A 75 4.28 3.34 20.83
N PRO A 76 4.98 4.39 20.37
CA PRO A 76 6.44 4.47 20.46
C PRO A 76 6.92 4.72 21.90
N GLU A 77 7.06 3.63 22.67
CA GLU A 77 7.56 3.63 24.04
C GLU A 77 8.65 2.56 24.20
N GLY A 78 9.36 2.60 25.33
CA GLY A 78 10.37 1.60 25.67
C GLY A 78 11.52 1.59 24.64
N THR A 79 11.82 0.41 24.11
CA THR A 79 12.93 0.23 23.17
C THR A 79 12.67 0.91 21.82
N GLU A 80 11.41 1.12 21.42
CA GLU A 80 11.04 1.71 20.13
C GLU A 80 10.94 3.25 20.15
N LEU A 81 11.07 3.89 21.32
CA LEU A 81 11.04 5.36 21.40
C LEU A 81 12.19 5.98 20.60
N GLU A 82 13.44 5.50 20.77
CA GLU A 82 14.58 6.07 20.04
C GLU A 82 14.45 5.91 18.52
N PRO A 83 14.16 4.71 17.96
CA PRO A 83 13.89 4.57 16.53
C PRO A 83 12.78 5.49 16.01
N PHE A 84 11.71 5.70 16.79
CA PHE A 84 10.66 6.64 16.40
C PHE A 84 11.15 8.08 16.31
N LEU A 85 11.97 8.53 17.26
CA LEU A 85 12.58 9.86 17.20
C LEU A 85 13.54 9.98 15.99
N ASP A 86 14.28 8.92 15.67
CA ASP A 86 15.11 8.87 14.45
C ASP A 86 14.24 8.95 13.17
N ALA A 87 13.05 8.34 13.16
CA ALA A 87 12.09 8.46 12.05
C ALA A 87 11.59 9.91 11.91
N LEU A 88 11.34 10.61 13.02
CA LEU A 88 10.93 12.01 12.99
C LEU A 88 12.03 12.96 12.51
N ASP A 89 13.30 12.65 12.80
CA ASP A 89 14.45 13.42 12.30
C ASP A 89 14.51 13.47 10.75
N THR A 90 13.91 12.50 10.06
CA THR A 90 13.80 12.50 8.59
C THR A 90 12.97 13.68 8.06
N LEU A 91 12.03 14.20 8.86
CA LEU A 91 11.22 15.38 8.54
C LEU A 91 11.96 16.70 8.77
N ASP A 92 13.01 16.69 9.59
CA ASP A 92 13.85 17.85 9.91
C ASP A 92 14.99 18.02 8.89
N ASN A 93 14.90 17.37 7.72
CA ASN A 93 15.96 17.31 6.70
C ASN A 93 17.31 16.83 7.24
N LYS A 94 17.34 16.14 8.38
CA LYS A 94 18.53 15.44 8.87
C LYS A 94 18.69 14.17 8.03
N SER A 95 19.18 14.33 6.80
CA SER A 95 19.37 13.20 5.88
C SER A 95 20.30 12.16 6.51
N VAL A 96 19.83 10.93 6.64
CA VAL A 96 20.71 9.80 6.96
C VAL A 96 21.67 9.61 5.78
N ARG A 97 22.96 9.84 6.01
CA ARG A 97 23.98 9.68 4.96
C ARG A 97 24.23 8.19 4.72
N LEU A 98 23.50 7.62 3.77
CA LEU A 98 23.80 6.30 3.21
C LEU A 98 25.11 6.36 2.39
N SER A 99 25.82 5.24 2.30
CA SER A 99 26.98 5.13 1.42
C SER A 99 26.56 5.27 -0.04
N ALA A 100 27.47 5.75 -0.90
CA ALA A 100 27.19 5.84 -2.34
C ALA A 100 26.73 4.48 -2.90
N GLN A 101 27.41 3.39 -2.55
CA GLN A 101 27.03 2.05 -3.00
C GLN A 101 25.57 1.68 -2.66
N ILE A 102 25.08 2.04 -1.47
CA ILE A 102 23.69 1.80 -1.09
C ILE A 102 22.74 2.69 -1.90
N GLN A 103 23.08 3.97 -2.09
CA GLN A 103 22.26 4.88 -2.90
C GLN A 103 22.14 4.42 -4.36
N GLU A 104 23.23 3.92 -4.94
CA GLU A 104 23.26 3.32 -6.27
C GLU A 104 22.26 2.15 -6.37
N ARG A 105 22.30 1.21 -5.41
CA ARG A 105 21.38 0.06 -5.39
C ARG A 105 19.92 0.48 -5.17
N ILE A 106 19.68 1.50 -4.34
CA ILE A 106 18.32 2.03 -4.14
C ILE A 106 17.74 2.58 -5.45
N ARG A 107 18.57 3.16 -6.34
CA ARG A 107 18.12 3.63 -7.66
C ARG A 107 17.77 2.52 -8.63
N GLU A 108 18.18 1.28 -8.38
CA GLU A 108 17.82 0.12 -9.20
C GLU A 108 16.40 -0.40 -8.86
N ILE A 109 15.82 0.03 -7.74
CA ILE A 109 14.46 -0.33 -7.34
C ILE A 109 13.48 0.30 -8.34
N SER A 110 12.78 -0.56 -9.08
CA SER A 110 11.87 -0.15 -10.15
C SER A 110 10.40 -0.39 -9.83
N VAL A 111 10.12 -1.11 -8.73
CA VAL A 111 8.77 -1.46 -8.30
C VAL A 111 8.52 -1.07 -6.85
N PRO A 112 7.30 -0.63 -6.49
CA PRO A 112 6.97 -0.27 -5.12
C PRO A 112 7.08 -1.45 -4.15
N ALA A 113 7.58 -1.21 -2.94
CA ALA A 113 7.83 -2.23 -1.93
C ALA A 113 7.22 -1.85 -0.57
N ASP A 114 6.43 -2.75 0.00
CA ASP A 114 5.78 -2.58 1.30
C ASP A 114 6.39 -3.49 2.34
N PHE A 115 7.15 -2.90 3.26
CA PHE A 115 7.69 -3.60 4.40
C PHE A 115 6.75 -3.52 5.61
N ARG A 116 6.57 -4.65 6.29
CA ARG A 116 5.97 -4.70 7.63
C ARG A 116 6.99 -5.27 8.61
N LEU A 117 7.38 -4.47 9.61
CA LEU A 117 8.29 -4.86 10.66
C LEU A 117 7.52 -5.09 11.96
N TYR A 118 7.48 -6.33 12.41
CA TYR A 118 6.95 -6.68 13.72
C TYR A 118 7.99 -6.49 14.82
N VAL A 119 7.60 -5.73 15.84
CA VAL A 119 8.40 -5.41 17.04
C VAL A 119 7.62 -5.74 18.31
N SER A 120 8.28 -5.60 19.47
CA SER A 120 7.61 -5.58 20.76
C SER A 120 8.34 -4.64 21.74
N PRO A 121 7.65 -4.09 22.76
CA PRO A 121 8.21 -3.02 23.61
C PRO A 121 9.47 -3.37 24.42
N GLN A 122 9.75 -4.66 24.58
CA GLN A 122 10.87 -5.16 25.39
C GLN A 122 11.95 -5.88 24.55
N CYS A 123 11.80 -5.86 23.23
CA CYS A 123 12.72 -6.53 22.31
C CYS A 123 14.03 -5.73 22.20
N PRO A 124 15.18 -6.27 22.66
CA PRO A 124 16.44 -5.53 22.62
C PRO A 124 17.03 -5.42 21.21
N PHE A 125 16.58 -6.25 20.26
CA PHE A 125 17.11 -6.30 18.89
C PHE A 125 16.28 -5.50 17.89
N CYS A 126 15.01 -5.23 18.21
CA CYS A 126 14.07 -4.54 17.33
C CYS A 126 14.53 -3.12 16.98
N PRO A 127 15.07 -2.30 17.92
CA PRO A 127 15.46 -0.93 17.61
C PRO A 127 16.52 -0.83 16.51
N ARG A 128 17.44 -1.80 16.47
CA ARG A 128 18.49 -1.86 15.45
C ARG A 128 17.88 -2.05 14.06
N VAL A 129 16.95 -3.00 13.94
CA VAL A 129 16.26 -3.29 12.68
C VAL A 129 15.37 -2.13 12.27
N THR A 130 14.63 -1.53 13.21
CA THR A 130 13.76 -0.38 12.94
C THR A 130 14.57 0.78 12.35
N ARG A 131 15.71 1.16 12.96
CA ARG A 131 16.57 2.25 12.44
C ARG A 131 17.17 1.96 11.07
N GLN A 132 17.58 0.71 10.83
CA GLN A 132 18.09 0.28 9.54
C GLN A 132 17.03 0.44 8.45
N MET A 133 15.80 0.02 8.72
CA MET A 133 14.69 0.15 7.78
C MET A 133 14.28 1.61 7.58
N ILE A 134 14.21 2.42 8.64
CA ILE A 134 13.97 3.87 8.53
C ILE A 134 14.99 4.51 7.59
N SER A 135 16.27 4.19 7.76
CA SER A 135 17.35 4.73 6.92
C SER A 135 17.17 4.35 5.44
N LEU A 136 16.77 3.10 5.17
CA LEU A 136 16.54 2.58 3.83
C LEU A 136 15.32 3.26 3.16
N VAL A 137 14.17 3.28 3.84
CA VAL A 137 12.92 3.80 3.27
C VAL A 137 12.94 5.32 3.12
N SER A 138 13.71 6.03 3.94
CA SER A 138 13.88 7.48 3.80
C SER A 138 14.68 7.88 2.56
N ALA A 139 15.32 6.92 1.90
CA ALA A 139 16.13 7.16 0.70
C ALA A 139 15.44 6.71 -0.60
N SER A 140 14.22 6.19 -0.54
CA SER A 140 13.46 5.73 -1.72
C SER A 140 11.99 6.11 -1.62
N ASP A 141 11.46 6.75 -2.65
CA ASP A 141 10.03 7.07 -2.73
C ASP A 141 9.15 5.84 -2.94
N LEU A 142 9.74 4.75 -3.44
CA LEU A 142 9.05 3.49 -3.76
C LEU A 142 8.94 2.53 -2.57
N VAL A 143 9.71 2.74 -1.51
CA VAL A 143 9.77 1.82 -0.38
C VAL A 143 9.03 2.41 0.81
N ARG A 144 8.13 1.62 1.40
CA ARG A 144 7.37 2.01 2.59
C ARG A 144 7.60 1.01 3.72
N LEU A 145 7.49 1.49 4.95
CA LEU A 145 7.68 0.71 6.17
C LEU A 145 6.51 0.95 7.12
N THR A 146 5.86 -0.14 7.52
CA THR A 146 4.95 -0.17 8.66
C THR A 146 5.61 -0.89 9.82
N VAL A 147 5.84 -0.18 10.93
CA VAL A 147 6.32 -0.76 12.19
C VAL A 147 5.10 -1.14 13.03
N THR A 148 4.93 -2.42 13.31
CA THR A 148 3.76 -2.97 14.01
C THR A 148 4.18 -3.62 15.32
N ASP A 149 3.57 -3.20 16.44
CA ASP A 149 3.73 -3.91 17.71
C ASP A 149 2.86 -5.16 17.71
N GLY A 150 3.49 -6.33 17.60
CA GLY A 150 2.78 -7.61 17.52
C GLY A 150 2.06 -8.02 18.81
N LEU A 151 2.40 -7.42 19.96
CA LEU A 151 1.65 -7.64 21.21
C LEU A 151 0.45 -6.70 21.32
N PHE A 152 0.53 -5.52 20.70
CA PHE A 152 -0.56 -4.54 20.68
C PHE A 152 -1.59 -4.84 19.57
N PHE A 153 -1.13 -5.44 18.46
CA PHE A 153 -1.93 -5.93 17.33
C PHE A 153 -1.75 -7.45 17.11
N PRO A 154 -2.16 -8.30 18.07
CA PRO A 154 -1.94 -9.75 17.99
C PRO A 154 -2.62 -10.38 16.76
N GLU A 155 -3.77 -9.85 16.32
CA GLU A 155 -4.46 -10.34 15.14
C GLU A 155 -3.64 -10.16 13.85
N SER A 156 -2.83 -9.10 13.77
CA SER A 156 -1.93 -8.89 12.62
C SER A 156 -0.77 -9.88 12.68
N ALA A 157 -0.17 -10.02 13.87
CA ALA A 157 0.91 -10.98 14.09
C ALA A 157 0.46 -12.44 13.81
N GLU A 158 -0.76 -12.81 14.19
CA GLU A 158 -1.33 -14.14 13.93
C GLU A 158 -1.61 -14.37 12.44
N SER A 159 -2.24 -13.39 11.77
CA SER A 159 -2.53 -13.43 10.33
C SER A 159 -1.24 -13.59 9.51
N ASP A 160 -0.18 -12.90 9.93
CA ASP A 160 1.13 -12.96 9.28
C ASP A 160 2.01 -14.10 9.84
N HIS A 161 1.47 -14.99 10.68
CA HIS A 161 2.19 -16.14 11.25
C HIS A 161 3.54 -15.75 11.91
N ILE A 162 3.56 -14.65 12.66
CA ILE A 162 4.72 -14.15 13.37
C ILE A 162 4.95 -15.00 14.63
N GLN A 163 6.13 -15.62 14.71
CA GLN A 163 6.53 -16.45 15.87
C GLN A 163 7.51 -15.75 16.80
N SER A 164 8.24 -14.74 16.30
CA SER A 164 9.26 -14.01 17.04
C SER A 164 9.49 -12.63 16.44
N VAL A 165 10.11 -11.75 17.21
CA VAL A 165 10.46 -10.39 16.80
C VAL A 165 11.96 -10.12 17.02
N PRO A 166 12.60 -9.25 16.20
CA PRO A 166 12.02 -8.57 15.04
C PRO A 166 11.76 -9.54 13.88
N SER A 167 10.63 -9.35 13.19
CA SER A 167 10.32 -10.05 11.95
C SER A 167 9.93 -9.03 10.88
N LEU A 168 10.69 -8.99 9.79
CA LEU A 168 10.45 -8.11 8.65
C LEU A 168 9.80 -8.92 7.53
N LEU A 169 8.70 -8.41 7.00
CA LEU A 169 8.02 -8.95 5.83
C LEU A 169 8.14 -7.96 4.68
N LEU A 170 8.28 -8.47 3.46
CA LEU A 170 8.16 -7.71 2.22
C LEU A 170 7.16 -8.42 1.33
N ASP A 171 6.00 -7.78 1.14
CA ASP A 171 4.83 -8.40 0.50
C ASP A 171 4.52 -9.77 1.17
N PRO A 172 3.61 -10.65 0.69
CA PRO A 172 3.34 -11.90 1.40
C PRO A 172 4.46 -12.97 1.23
N TYR A 173 5.56 -12.65 0.52
CA TYR A 173 6.51 -13.65 0.02
C TYR A 173 7.82 -13.73 0.80
N PHE A 174 8.39 -12.59 1.19
CA PHE A 174 9.72 -12.56 1.80
C PHE A 174 9.65 -12.29 3.31
N ARG A 175 10.51 -12.99 4.07
CA ARG A 175 10.60 -12.86 5.51
C ARG A 175 12.05 -12.90 5.98
N TRP A 176 12.37 -11.98 6.87
CA TRP A 176 13.59 -12.01 7.67
C TRP A 176 13.24 -11.99 9.15
N THR A 177 13.99 -12.75 9.95
CA THR A 177 13.79 -12.81 11.40
C THR A 177 15.13 -12.59 12.10
N GLY A 178 15.13 -11.75 13.14
CA GLY A 178 16.32 -11.48 13.94
C GLY A 178 17.26 -10.45 13.31
N GLU A 179 18.50 -10.85 13.02
CA GLU A 179 19.49 -9.95 12.42
C GLU A 179 19.32 -9.91 10.90
N ILE A 180 19.16 -8.71 10.35
CA ILE A 180 18.87 -8.49 8.94
C ILE A 180 20.01 -7.72 8.29
N GLN A 181 20.59 -8.27 7.23
CA GLN A 181 21.65 -7.58 6.49
C GLN A 181 21.04 -6.63 5.44
N PRO A 182 21.39 -5.34 5.42
CA PRO A 182 20.86 -4.40 4.42
C PRO A 182 21.10 -4.86 2.98
N GLU A 183 22.22 -5.54 2.74
CA GLU A 183 22.62 -5.99 1.41
C GLU A 183 21.68 -7.04 0.85
N GLU A 184 21.12 -7.90 1.70
CA GLU A 184 20.12 -8.92 1.34
C GLU A 184 18.79 -8.26 0.97
N ILE A 185 18.35 -7.26 1.75
CA ILE A 185 17.13 -6.51 1.46
C ILE A 185 17.25 -5.83 0.10
N LEU A 186 18.37 -5.12 -0.13
CA LEU A 186 18.62 -4.44 -1.41
C LEU A 186 18.69 -5.44 -2.57
N GLU A 187 19.22 -6.64 -2.35
CA GLU A 187 19.30 -7.65 -3.40
C GLU A 187 17.91 -8.11 -3.83
N VAL A 188 17.04 -8.38 -2.84
CA VAL A 188 15.65 -8.73 -3.11
C VAL A 188 14.94 -7.58 -3.80
N LEU A 189 15.09 -6.34 -3.33
CA LEU A 189 14.43 -5.17 -3.91
C LEU A 189 14.84 -4.90 -5.37
N SER A 190 16.13 -5.03 -5.71
CA SER A 190 16.63 -4.82 -7.08
C SER A 190 16.17 -5.89 -8.08
N HIS A 191 15.80 -7.09 -7.61
CA HIS A 191 15.46 -8.24 -8.46
C HIS A 191 13.98 -8.65 -8.40
N ARG A 192 13.11 -7.80 -7.84
CA ARG A 192 11.68 -8.11 -7.77
C ARG A 192 11.07 -8.20 -9.15
N ASP A 193 10.21 -9.19 -9.35
CA ASP A 193 9.35 -9.24 -10.52
C ASP A 193 8.13 -8.33 -10.30
N PRO A 194 7.86 -7.34 -11.17
CA PRO A 194 6.62 -6.57 -11.16
C PRO A 194 5.35 -7.42 -11.10
N ALA A 195 5.36 -8.64 -11.64
CA ALA A 195 4.21 -9.54 -11.60
C ALA A 195 3.82 -9.99 -10.18
N ASP A 196 4.74 -9.86 -9.22
CA ASP A 196 4.52 -10.18 -7.80
C ASP A 196 3.99 -8.99 -6.98
N LEU A 197 3.63 -7.87 -7.63
CA LEU A 197 3.03 -6.74 -6.95
C LEU A 197 1.68 -7.12 -6.30
N SER A 198 1.54 -6.77 -5.03
CA SER A 198 0.28 -6.96 -4.30
C SER A 198 -0.80 -5.98 -4.79
N ALA A 199 -2.08 -6.30 -4.52
CA ALA A 199 -3.20 -5.39 -4.79
C ALA A 199 -2.99 -4.02 -4.13
N ALA A 200 -2.50 -4.00 -2.89
CA ALA A 200 -2.23 -2.77 -2.14
C ALA A 200 -1.11 -1.92 -2.77
N ALA A 201 -0.04 -2.57 -3.26
CA ALA A 201 1.04 -1.87 -3.95
C ALA A 201 0.54 -1.24 -5.27
N MET A 202 -0.29 -1.95 -6.03
CA MET A 202 -0.90 -1.43 -7.26
C MET A 202 -1.95 -0.34 -6.98
N GLU A 203 -2.76 -0.48 -5.92
CA GLU A 203 -3.69 0.55 -5.45
C GLU A 203 -2.94 1.85 -5.15
N ARG A 204 -1.81 1.76 -4.42
CA ARG A 204 -0.95 2.92 -4.18
C ARG A 204 -0.47 3.55 -5.47
N MET A 205 0.04 2.75 -6.43
CA MET A 205 0.48 3.29 -7.71
C MET A 205 -0.62 4.11 -8.38
N ILE A 206 -1.86 3.60 -8.38
CA ILE A 206 -3.02 4.33 -8.94
C ILE A 206 -3.28 5.64 -8.19
N LEU A 207 -3.34 5.61 -6.85
CA LEU A 207 -3.63 6.80 -6.04
C LEU A 207 -2.53 7.87 -6.15
N GLU A 208 -1.31 7.46 -6.48
CA GLU A 208 -0.17 8.35 -6.75
C GLU A 208 -0.09 8.81 -8.22
N GLY A 209 -1.07 8.44 -9.07
CA GLY A 209 -1.16 8.85 -10.47
C GLY A 209 -0.34 8.00 -11.44
N ASN A 210 0.15 6.84 -11.00
CA ASN A 210 1.01 5.93 -11.77
C ASN A 210 0.23 4.78 -12.45
N ALA A 211 -1.02 5.00 -12.84
CA ALA A 211 -1.85 4.00 -13.52
C ALA A 211 -1.23 3.54 -14.86
N PHE A 212 -0.74 4.47 -15.69
CA PHE A 212 -0.07 4.13 -16.95
C PHE A 212 1.27 3.44 -16.75
N ARG A 213 1.99 3.73 -15.65
CA ARG A 213 3.19 2.95 -15.33
C ARG A 213 2.83 1.49 -15.01
N LEU A 214 1.69 1.26 -14.36
CA LEU A 214 1.21 -0.08 -14.08
C LEU A 214 0.79 -0.82 -15.36
N SER A 215 0.16 -0.15 -16.33
CA SER A 215 -0.11 -0.76 -17.65
C SER A 215 1.16 -1.08 -18.43
N GLU A 216 2.14 -0.17 -18.46
CA GLU A 216 3.46 -0.41 -19.06
C GLU A 216 4.12 -1.68 -18.49
N LEU A 217 4.11 -1.85 -17.16
CA LEU A 217 4.69 -3.04 -16.53
C LEU A 217 3.99 -4.33 -16.95
N MET A 218 2.66 -4.32 -17.08
CA MET A 218 1.89 -5.48 -17.54
C MET A 218 2.11 -5.77 -19.03
N LEU A 219 2.27 -4.73 -19.86
CA LEU A 219 2.61 -4.85 -21.27
C LEU A 219 4.03 -5.40 -21.47
N GLU A 220 5.02 -4.87 -20.74
CA GLU A 220 6.41 -5.34 -20.75
C GLU A 220 6.52 -6.82 -20.33
N LYS A 221 5.67 -7.25 -19.40
CA LYS A 221 5.60 -8.64 -18.93
C LYS A 221 4.69 -9.54 -19.76
N GLU A 222 3.98 -8.98 -20.73
CA GLU A 222 2.94 -9.66 -21.50
C GLU A 222 1.94 -10.42 -20.60
N MET A 223 1.60 -9.85 -19.45
CA MET A 223 0.79 -10.49 -18.41
C MET A 223 -0.03 -9.47 -17.62
N ILE A 224 -1.34 -9.73 -17.49
CA ILE A 224 -2.17 -9.04 -16.49
C ILE A 224 -1.83 -9.61 -15.12
N PHE A 225 -1.36 -8.76 -14.21
CA PHE A 225 -0.93 -9.22 -12.88
C PHE A 225 -2.10 -9.84 -12.11
N THR A 226 -1.83 -10.92 -11.38
CA THR A 226 -2.85 -11.77 -10.76
C THR A 226 -3.81 -11.00 -9.85
N ALA A 227 -3.30 -10.01 -9.11
CA ALA A 227 -4.10 -9.19 -8.19
C ALA A 227 -4.77 -7.98 -8.86
N PHE A 228 -4.47 -7.68 -10.14
CA PHE A 228 -5.01 -6.51 -10.85
C PHE A 228 -6.55 -6.53 -11.01
N PRO A 229 -7.21 -7.67 -11.28
CA PRO A 229 -8.68 -7.71 -11.34
C PRO A 229 -9.38 -7.26 -10.06
N ASP A 230 -8.71 -7.36 -8.90
CA ASP A 230 -9.27 -6.88 -7.63
C ASP A 230 -9.36 -5.34 -7.58
N LEU A 231 -8.49 -4.64 -8.30
CA LEU A 231 -8.52 -3.18 -8.42
C LEU A 231 -9.67 -2.70 -9.32
N LEU A 232 -10.01 -3.46 -10.35
CA LEU A 232 -11.13 -3.17 -11.25
C LEU A 232 -12.50 -3.30 -10.57
N VAL A 233 -12.57 -4.02 -9.45
CA VAL A 233 -13.80 -4.17 -8.64
C VAL A 233 -13.68 -3.51 -7.26
N HIS A 234 -12.66 -2.67 -7.07
CA HIS A 234 -12.35 -2.06 -5.78
C HIS A 234 -13.52 -1.20 -5.26
N GLU A 235 -13.70 -1.06 -3.94
CA GLU A 235 -14.82 -0.27 -3.40
C GLU A 235 -14.65 1.25 -3.67
N LEU A 236 -13.42 1.75 -3.61
CA LEU A 236 -13.09 3.14 -3.88
C LEU A 236 -13.09 3.41 -5.39
N PHE A 237 -13.97 4.33 -5.82
CA PHE A 237 -14.09 4.71 -7.22
C PHE A 237 -12.79 5.28 -7.82
N SER A 238 -12.00 6.04 -7.06
CA SER A 238 -10.71 6.57 -7.53
C SER A 238 -9.72 5.47 -7.91
N VAL A 239 -9.73 4.36 -7.17
CA VAL A 239 -8.89 3.18 -7.47
C VAL A 239 -9.41 2.49 -8.72
N ARG A 240 -10.72 2.22 -8.79
CA ARG A 240 -11.32 1.60 -9.98
C ARG A 240 -11.06 2.41 -11.24
N LEU A 241 -11.25 3.73 -11.19
CA LEU A 241 -11.05 4.62 -12.33
C LEU A 241 -9.61 4.54 -12.87
N GLY A 242 -8.61 4.53 -11.98
CA GLY A 242 -7.21 4.37 -12.41
C GLY A 242 -6.92 2.98 -12.97
N ALA A 243 -7.51 1.92 -12.41
CA ALA A 243 -7.38 0.56 -12.93
C ALA A 243 -8.05 0.41 -14.30
N MET A 244 -9.22 1.04 -14.49
CA MET A 244 -9.94 1.08 -15.76
C MET A 244 -9.09 1.78 -16.83
N ALA A 245 -8.51 2.94 -16.51
CA ALA A 245 -7.62 3.66 -17.43
C ALA A 245 -6.39 2.82 -17.82
N ALA A 246 -5.77 2.12 -16.85
CA ALA A 246 -4.66 1.21 -17.14
C ALA A 246 -5.10 0.04 -18.03
N MET A 247 -6.31 -0.49 -17.84
CA MET A 247 -6.83 -1.60 -18.65
C MET A 247 -7.21 -1.17 -20.07
N GLU A 248 -7.77 0.02 -20.24
CA GLU A 248 -8.02 0.65 -21.54
C GLU A 248 -6.72 0.85 -22.32
N ASP A 249 -5.68 1.37 -21.66
CA ASP A 249 -4.35 1.52 -22.25
C ASP A 249 -3.76 0.17 -22.70
N ILE A 250 -3.92 -0.90 -21.90
CA ILE A 250 -3.51 -2.25 -22.31
C ILE A 250 -4.33 -2.73 -23.51
N ALA A 251 -5.64 -2.49 -23.54
CA ALA A 251 -6.51 -2.92 -24.64
C ALA A 251 -6.17 -2.20 -25.96
N GLU A 252 -5.79 -0.93 -25.89
CA GLU A 252 -5.32 -0.15 -27.04
C GLU A 252 -4.01 -0.71 -27.62
N HIS A 253 -3.10 -1.16 -26.77
CA HIS A 253 -1.76 -1.63 -27.19
C HIS A 253 -1.69 -3.15 -27.48
N ASN A 254 -2.44 -3.96 -26.74
CA ASN A 254 -2.44 -5.42 -26.85
C ASN A 254 -3.80 -6.02 -26.41
N ILE A 255 -4.75 -6.06 -27.35
CA ILE A 255 -6.09 -6.60 -27.10
C ILE A 255 -6.09 -8.08 -26.71
N SER A 256 -5.13 -8.87 -27.20
CA SER A 256 -5.04 -10.29 -26.85
C SER A 256 -4.73 -10.45 -25.37
N LEU A 257 -3.81 -9.64 -24.84
CA LEU A 257 -3.49 -9.59 -23.43
C LEU A 257 -4.68 -9.05 -22.61
N ALA A 258 -5.26 -7.92 -23.01
CA ALA A 258 -6.38 -7.32 -22.28
C ALA A 258 -7.56 -8.31 -22.12
N SER A 259 -7.83 -9.12 -23.15
CA SER A 259 -8.93 -10.07 -23.13
C SER A 259 -8.84 -11.14 -22.04
N THR A 260 -7.65 -11.38 -21.47
CA THR A 260 -7.47 -12.35 -20.37
C THR A 260 -8.11 -11.88 -19.05
N VAL A 261 -8.41 -10.58 -18.91
CA VAL A 261 -9.07 -10.04 -17.71
C VAL A 261 -10.54 -10.42 -17.61
N ALA A 262 -11.15 -10.86 -18.71
CA ALA A 262 -12.60 -11.00 -18.81
C ALA A 262 -13.17 -12.10 -17.90
N GLU A 263 -12.54 -13.27 -17.84
CA GLU A 263 -12.97 -14.37 -16.97
C GLU A 263 -12.87 -14.00 -15.47
N PRO A 264 -11.73 -13.48 -14.96
CA PRO A 264 -11.63 -12.99 -13.58
C PRO A 264 -12.70 -11.95 -13.19
N LEU A 265 -13.10 -11.06 -14.10
CA LEU A 265 -14.15 -10.07 -13.84
C LEU A 265 -15.54 -10.69 -13.80
N LEU A 266 -15.83 -11.61 -14.73
CA LEU A 266 -17.12 -12.31 -14.77
C LEU A 266 -17.36 -13.16 -13.51
N GLU A 267 -16.32 -13.77 -12.95
CA GLU A 267 -16.41 -14.50 -11.67
C GLU A 267 -16.76 -13.59 -10.49
N ARG A 268 -16.38 -12.30 -10.55
CA ARG A 268 -16.63 -11.30 -9.51
C ARG A 268 -17.97 -10.59 -9.69
N PHE A 269 -18.53 -10.57 -10.91
CA PHE A 269 -19.67 -9.74 -11.32
C PHE A 269 -20.89 -9.83 -10.40
N ASP A 270 -21.38 -11.04 -10.10
CA ASP A 270 -22.65 -11.23 -9.38
C ASP A 270 -22.59 -10.72 -7.93
N ARG A 271 -21.39 -10.60 -7.35
CA ARG A 271 -21.17 -10.15 -5.96
C ARG A 271 -21.08 -8.63 -5.82
N GLN A 272 -21.04 -7.90 -6.93
CA GLN A 272 -20.84 -6.45 -6.93
C GLN A 272 -22.15 -5.67 -6.85
N ASN A 273 -22.05 -4.41 -6.42
CA ASN A 273 -23.14 -3.45 -6.54
C ASN A 273 -23.29 -2.97 -8.01
N ASP A 274 -24.40 -2.31 -8.32
CA ASP A 274 -24.76 -1.97 -9.70
C ASP A 274 -23.76 -1.00 -10.36
N GLN A 275 -23.17 -0.08 -9.59
CA GLN A 275 -22.13 0.82 -10.11
C GLN A 275 -20.89 0.04 -10.56
N VAL A 276 -20.37 -0.85 -9.72
CA VAL A 276 -19.20 -1.68 -10.05
C VAL A 276 -19.53 -2.66 -11.18
N ARG A 277 -20.77 -3.18 -11.25
CA ARG A 277 -21.21 -4.00 -12.39
C ARG A 277 -21.18 -3.23 -13.71
N GLY A 278 -21.59 -1.96 -13.70
CA GLY A 278 -21.45 -1.06 -14.84
C GLY A 278 -19.99 -0.90 -15.28
N ASP A 279 -19.10 -0.61 -14.32
CA ASP A 279 -17.66 -0.49 -14.56
C ASP A 279 -17.07 -1.79 -15.17
N ILE A 280 -17.46 -2.97 -14.65
CA ILE A 280 -17.06 -4.27 -15.21
C ILE A 280 -17.51 -4.41 -16.67
N ILE A 281 -18.78 -4.11 -16.97
CA ILE A 281 -19.33 -4.27 -18.32
C ILE A 281 -18.62 -3.35 -19.32
N HIS A 282 -18.34 -2.11 -18.90
CA HIS A 282 -17.55 -1.18 -19.70
C HIS A 282 -16.19 -1.79 -20.07
N ILE A 283 -15.44 -2.28 -19.07
CA ILE A 283 -14.13 -2.93 -19.29
C ILE A 283 -14.24 -4.19 -20.13
N LEU A 284 -15.29 -5.00 -19.96
CA LEU A 284 -15.52 -6.16 -20.83
C LEU A 284 -15.76 -5.75 -22.29
N GLY A 285 -16.38 -4.60 -22.54
CA GLY A 285 -16.50 -4.02 -23.88
C GLY A 285 -15.14 -3.60 -24.46
N GLU A 286 -14.34 -2.89 -23.65
CA GLU A 286 -13.02 -2.39 -24.07
C GLU A 286 -12.00 -3.50 -24.27
N ALA A 287 -11.92 -4.48 -23.37
CA ALA A 287 -10.88 -5.52 -23.36
C ALA A 287 -11.34 -6.88 -23.91
N GLY A 288 -12.63 -7.18 -23.87
CA GLY A 288 -13.15 -8.53 -24.16
C GLY A 288 -13.11 -8.93 -25.63
N ASN A 289 -13.44 -10.19 -25.90
CA ASN A 289 -13.54 -10.75 -27.26
C ASN A 289 -14.92 -11.40 -27.47
N SER A 290 -15.18 -11.94 -28.67
CA SER A 290 -16.50 -12.54 -28.97
C SER A 290 -16.89 -13.70 -28.07
N ALA A 291 -15.94 -14.35 -27.37
CA ALA A 291 -16.23 -15.45 -26.46
C ALA A 291 -17.10 -15.03 -25.27
N ILE A 292 -17.06 -13.76 -24.84
CA ILE A 292 -17.85 -13.26 -23.70
C ILE A 292 -19.22 -12.70 -24.08
N ILE A 293 -19.52 -12.53 -25.38
CA ILE A 293 -20.82 -12.01 -25.85
C ILE A 293 -22.02 -12.82 -25.33
N PRO A 294 -22.01 -14.17 -25.32
CA PRO A 294 -23.11 -14.94 -24.75
C PRO A 294 -23.39 -14.57 -23.30
N ARG A 295 -22.34 -14.37 -22.50
CA ARG A 295 -22.46 -14.01 -21.09
C ARG A 295 -22.99 -12.59 -20.91
N LEU A 296 -22.52 -11.62 -21.70
CA LEU A 296 -23.08 -10.25 -21.70
C LEU A 296 -24.58 -10.24 -22.06
N LYS A 297 -25.01 -11.09 -23.00
CA LYS A 297 -26.44 -11.24 -23.34
C LYS A 297 -27.25 -11.86 -22.21
N GLU A 298 -26.68 -12.76 -21.42
CA GLU A 298 -27.34 -13.30 -20.22
C GLU A 298 -27.49 -12.22 -19.14
N ILE A 299 -26.41 -11.48 -18.85
CA ILE A 299 -26.42 -10.36 -17.90
C ILE A 299 -27.50 -9.33 -18.27
N SER A 300 -27.52 -8.92 -19.54
CA SER A 300 -28.51 -7.98 -20.08
C SER A 300 -29.97 -8.45 -19.93
N LYS A 301 -30.23 -9.76 -19.93
CA LYS A 301 -31.58 -10.34 -19.76
C LYS A 301 -31.99 -10.54 -18.31
N MET A 302 -31.03 -10.80 -17.42
CA MET A 302 -31.29 -11.11 -16.02
C MET A 302 -31.44 -9.86 -15.16
N GLN A 303 -30.96 -8.72 -15.63
CA GLN A 303 -30.94 -7.47 -14.87
C GLN A 303 -32.21 -6.64 -15.12
N SER A 304 -32.75 -6.07 -14.04
CA SER A 304 -33.91 -5.17 -14.09
C SER A 304 -33.50 -3.70 -14.23
N ASP A 305 -32.21 -3.41 -14.07
CA ASP A 305 -31.64 -2.07 -14.18
C ASP A 305 -31.43 -1.69 -15.67
N PRO A 306 -32.09 -0.63 -16.17
CA PRO A 306 -31.90 -0.13 -17.53
C PRO A 306 -30.47 0.26 -17.86
N GLU A 307 -29.70 0.80 -16.90
CA GLU A 307 -28.32 1.27 -17.14
C GLU A 307 -27.39 0.08 -17.43
N ILE A 308 -27.54 -1.00 -16.68
CA ILE A 308 -26.79 -2.25 -16.90
C ILE A 308 -27.17 -2.88 -18.25
N HIS A 309 -28.44 -2.79 -18.65
CA HIS A 309 -28.91 -3.29 -19.94
C HIS A 309 -28.27 -2.54 -21.11
N GLU A 310 -28.26 -1.21 -21.04
CA GLU A 310 -27.64 -0.33 -22.04
C GLU A 310 -26.13 -0.56 -22.14
N ALA A 311 -25.42 -0.55 -21.00
CA ALA A 311 -23.99 -0.82 -20.95
C ALA A 311 -23.62 -2.18 -21.58
N ALA A 312 -24.43 -3.23 -21.33
CA ALA A 312 -24.17 -4.55 -21.91
C ALA A 312 -24.38 -4.56 -23.43
N ALA A 313 -25.35 -3.82 -23.94
CA ALA A 313 -25.57 -3.68 -25.38
C ALA A 313 -24.41 -2.94 -26.06
N GLU A 314 -23.95 -1.83 -25.47
CA GLU A 314 -22.79 -1.07 -25.95
C GLU A 314 -21.51 -1.92 -25.95
N ALA A 315 -21.26 -2.67 -24.88
CA ALA A 315 -20.10 -3.56 -24.78
C ALA A 315 -20.11 -4.62 -25.88
N ILE A 316 -21.26 -5.25 -26.16
CA ILE A 316 -21.41 -6.21 -27.25
C ILE A 316 -21.13 -5.54 -28.59
N GLU A 317 -21.66 -4.34 -28.82
CA GLU A 317 -21.45 -3.61 -30.06
C GLU A 317 -19.96 -3.29 -30.28
N LYS A 318 -19.26 -2.79 -29.26
CA LYS A 318 -17.81 -2.50 -29.33
C LYS A 318 -17.00 -3.74 -29.72
N ILE A 319 -17.23 -4.88 -29.06
CA ILE A 319 -16.55 -6.15 -29.36
C ILE A 319 -16.81 -6.56 -30.81
N MET A 320 -18.07 -6.51 -31.25
CA MET A 320 -18.46 -6.90 -32.60
C MET A 320 -17.87 -5.97 -33.67
N GLN A 321 -17.73 -4.68 -33.40
CA GLN A 321 -17.11 -3.72 -34.31
C GLN A 321 -15.60 -3.99 -34.41
N ARG A 322 -14.92 -4.21 -33.28
CA ARG A 322 -13.48 -4.48 -33.23
C ARG A 322 -13.07 -5.73 -34.00
N GLU A 323 -13.84 -6.82 -33.90
CA GLU A 323 -13.49 -8.10 -34.57
C GLU A 323 -13.95 -8.20 -36.03
N LYS A 324 -14.71 -7.22 -36.54
CA LYS A 324 -15.09 -7.14 -37.97
C LYS A 324 -14.00 -6.50 -38.83
N CYS A 325 -13.03 -5.83 -38.22
CA CYS A 325 -11.85 -5.25 -38.88
C CYS A 325 -10.69 -6.27 -38.92
#